data_AF-A0A061GK87-F1
#
_entry.id   AF-A0A061GK87-F1
#
_cell.length_a   1.000
_cell.length_b   1.000
_cell.length_c   1.000
_cell.angle_alpha   90.00
_cell.angle_beta   90.00
_cell.angle_gamma   90.00
#
_symmetry.space_group_name_H-M   'P 1'
#
loop_
_entity.id
_entity.type
_entity.pdbx_description
1 polymer ?
#
loop_
_entity_poly.entity_id
_entity_poly.type
_entity_poly.pdbx_seq_one_letter_code
_entity_poly.pdbx_strand_id
1 'polypeptide(L)'
;MPAELFLKFRKEIQGFRVGVNLEFYNAPINDFQTKLVLKPLSPERRWKFAYEPIHQDVRLLSKKIPVTKFLNLQVGIGHNFKLNATGWKWKLTTCLGGDGVSRIRNKTTLGLVPGLDFRFGWRADYVLPEITGALGTDEPLFNMNSGRLQASLDRVEAILTHSS
;
A
#
# COMPACT_ATOMS: atom_id res chain seq x y z
N MET A 1 8.99 -13.09 -15.76
CA MET A 1 7.57 -12.95 -15.35
C MET A 1 7.47 -11.90 -14.26
N PRO A 2 6.39 -11.10 -14.18
CA PRO A 2 6.18 -10.20 -13.04
C PRO A 2 6.02 -11.02 -11.76
N ALA A 3 6.63 -10.55 -10.66
CA ALA A 3 6.57 -11.23 -9.37
C ALA A 3 5.15 -11.17 -8.75
N GLU A 4 4.39 -10.13 -9.09
CA GLU A 4 3.04 -9.88 -8.56
C GLU A 4 2.14 -9.33 -9.68
N LEU A 5 0.88 -9.78 -9.70
CA LEU A 5 -0.15 -9.25 -10.60
C LEU A 5 -1.43 -8.94 -9.80
N PHE A 6 -1.95 -7.72 -9.98
CA PHE A 6 -3.13 -7.24 -9.27
C PHE A 6 -4.23 -6.86 -10.25
N LEU A 7 -5.38 -7.52 -10.16
CA LEU A 7 -6.57 -7.19 -10.92
C LEU A 7 -7.65 -6.68 -9.96
N LYS A 8 -8.09 -5.43 -10.12
CA LYS A 8 -9.03 -4.77 -9.21
C LYS A 8 -10.25 -4.28 -9.96
N PHE A 9 -11.37 -4.98 -9.81
CA PHE A 9 -12.67 -4.54 -10.30
C PHE A 9 -13.33 -3.65 -9.27
N ARG A 10 -13.98 -2.59 -9.71
CA ARG A 10 -14.75 -1.69 -8.84
C ARG A 10 -16.03 -1.29 -9.54
N LYS A 11 -17.15 -1.31 -8.80
CA LYS A 11 -18.45 -0.85 -9.26
C LYS A 11 -19.12 -0.05 -8.16
N GLU A 12 -19.77 1.04 -8.56
CA GLU A 12 -20.56 1.86 -7.66
C GLU A 12 -22.03 1.47 -7.78
N ILE A 13 -22.67 1.20 -6.64
CA ILE A 13 -24.05 0.73 -6.55
C ILE A 13 -24.69 1.45 -5.36
N GLN A 14 -25.74 2.24 -5.61
CA GLN A 14 -26.58 2.86 -4.57
C GLN A 14 -25.79 3.53 -3.42
N GLY A 15 -24.76 4.32 -3.74
CA GLY A 15 -23.96 5.03 -2.72
C GLY A 15 -22.86 4.20 -2.06
N PHE A 16 -22.62 2.98 -2.54
CA PHE A 16 -21.51 2.12 -2.12
C PHE A 16 -20.56 1.85 -3.27
N ARG A 17 -19.28 1.68 -2.94
CA ARG A 17 -18.28 1.13 -3.83
C ARG A 17 -18.00 -0.31 -3.43
N VAL A 18 -18.35 -1.22 -4.33
CA VAL A 18 -18.02 -2.64 -4.27
C VAL A 18 -16.76 -2.85 -5.11
N GLY A 19 -15.85 -3.68 -4.63
CA GLY A 19 -14.68 -4.07 -5.40
C GLY A 19 -14.28 -5.51 -5.17
N VAL A 20 -13.73 -6.13 -6.22
CA VAL A 20 -13.14 -7.45 -6.20
C VAL A 20 -11.67 -7.28 -6.55
N ASN A 21 -10.79 -7.63 -5.62
CA ASN A 21 -9.36 -7.65 -5.86
C ASN A 21 -8.92 -9.11 -6.02
N LEU A 22 -8.25 -9.40 -7.12
CA LEU A 22 -7.57 -10.65 -7.39
C LEU A 22 -6.07 -10.34 -7.39
N GLU A 23 -5.32 -11.02 -6.54
CA GLU A 23 -3.88 -10.80 -6.35
C GLU A 23 -3.17 -12.14 -6.58
N PHE A 24 -2.20 -12.15 -7.50
CA PHE A 24 -1.44 -13.32 -7.89
C PHE A 24 0.03 -13.09 -7.57
N TYR A 25 0.62 -13.98 -6.79
CA TYR A 25 2.02 -13.92 -6.36
C TYR A 25 2.77 -15.12 -6.94
N ASN A 26 3.83 -14.88 -7.72
CA ASN A 26 4.57 -15.94 -8.43
C ASN A 26 5.79 -16.49 -7.65
N ALA A 27 6.16 -15.89 -6.52
CA ALA A 27 7.29 -16.33 -5.70
C ALA A 27 7.08 -15.96 -4.22
N PRO A 28 7.49 -16.78 -3.24
CA PRO A 28 8.19 -18.09 -3.37
C PRO A 28 7.25 -19.28 -3.63
N ILE A 29 5.95 -19.13 -3.44
CA ILE A 29 4.92 -20.13 -3.74
C ILE A 29 3.89 -19.40 -4.61
N ASN A 30 3.41 -20.03 -5.69
CA ASN A 30 2.31 -19.50 -6.48
C ASN A 30 1.08 -19.37 -5.57
N ASP A 31 0.79 -18.16 -5.12
CA ASP A 31 -0.33 -17.87 -4.24
C ASP A 31 -1.37 -16.99 -4.95
N PHE A 32 -2.63 -17.25 -4.64
CA PHE A 32 -3.76 -16.53 -5.20
C PHE A 32 -4.70 -16.06 -4.10
N GLN A 33 -4.91 -14.75 -4.06
CA GLN A 33 -5.77 -14.13 -3.07
C GLN A 33 -6.92 -13.41 -3.75
N THR A 34 -8.13 -13.71 -3.27
CA THR A 34 -9.35 -13.00 -3.66
C THR A 34 -9.86 -12.22 -2.47
N LYS A 35 -10.18 -10.95 -2.68
CA LYS A 35 -10.71 -10.06 -1.65
C LYS A 35 -11.90 -9.26 -2.17
N LEU A 36 -13.04 -9.47 -1.54
CA LEU A 36 -14.22 -8.63 -1.72
C LEU A 36 -14.11 -7.43 -0.79
N VAL A 37 -14.36 -6.23 -1.31
CA VAL A 37 -14.27 -4.98 -0.57
C VAL A 37 -15.55 -4.19 -0.77
N LEU A 38 -16.16 -3.78 0.32
CA LEU A 38 -17.31 -2.88 0.32
C LEU A 38 -16.96 -1.64 1.13
N LYS A 39 -17.19 -0.46 0.58
CA LYS A 39 -17.12 0.78 1.33
C LYS A 39 -18.19 1.77 0.88
N PRO A 40 -18.79 2.54 1.78
CA PRO A 40 -19.65 3.65 1.42
C PRO A 40 -18.89 4.74 0.63
N LEU A 41 -19.61 5.45 -0.24
CA LEU A 41 -19.10 6.62 -0.96
C LEU A 41 -19.21 7.90 -0.13
N SER A 42 -20.15 7.95 0.82
CA SER A 42 -20.36 9.12 1.68
C SER A 42 -19.13 9.40 2.56
N PRO A 43 -18.65 10.65 2.64
CA PRO A 43 -17.56 11.06 3.53
C PRO A 43 -17.85 10.86 5.02
N GLU A 44 -19.12 10.82 5.41
CA GLU A 44 -19.58 10.66 6.79
C GLU A 44 -19.52 9.20 7.25
N ARG A 45 -19.78 8.26 6.32
CA ARG A 45 -19.71 6.84 6.61
C ARG A 45 -18.27 6.36 6.40
N ARG A 46 -17.51 6.27 7.49
CA ARG A 46 -16.06 6.06 7.47
C ARG A 46 -15.66 4.62 7.83
N TRP A 47 -16.12 3.66 7.04
CA TRP A 47 -15.74 2.25 7.21
C TRP A 47 -15.43 1.56 5.88
N LYS A 48 -14.81 0.39 5.96
CA LYS A 48 -14.48 -0.49 4.85
C LYS A 48 -14.65 -1.92 5.33
N PHE A 49 -15.58 -2.63 4.74
CA PHE A 49 -15.73 -4.07 4.91
C PHE A 49 -14.84 -4.78 3.89
N ALA A 50 -14.22 -5.87 4.31
CA ALA A 50 -13.44 -6.74 3.46
C ALA A 50 -13.72 -8.19 3.83
N TYR A 51 -13.84 -9.04 2.82
CA TYR A 51 -13.97 -10.48 2.98
C TYR A 51 -12.96 -11.18 2.07
N GLU A 52 -12.21 -12.12 2.64
CA GLU A 52 -11.22 -12.95 1.96
C GLU A 52 -11.77 -14.39 1.92
N PRO A 53 -12.43 -14.82 0.83
CA PRO A 53 -13.18 -16.08 0.81
C PRO A 53 -12.33 -17.32 1.07
N ILE A 54 -11.12 -17.35 0.51
CA ILE A 54 -10.18 -18.49 0.63
C ILE A 54 -9.74 -18.69 2.08
N HIS A 55 -9.48 -17.58 2.78
CA HIS A 55 -9.09 -17.60 4.19
C HIS A 55 -10.29 -17.65 5.13
N GLN A 56 -11.51 -17.56 4.60
CA GLN A 56 -12.76 -17.40 5.35
C GLN A 56 -12.67 -16.32 6.41
N ASP A 57 -12.08 -15.18 6.03
CA ASP A 57 -11.79 -14.10 6.97
C ASP A 57 -12.58 -12.84 6.60
N VAL A 58 -13.34 -12.35 7.57
CA VAL A 58 -14.14 -11.14 7.46
C VAL A 58 -13.51 -10.04 8.30
N ARG A 59 -13.32 -8.85 7.73
CA ARG A 59 -12.75 -7.70 8.41
C ARG A 59 -13.61 -6.46 8.19
N LEU A 60 -13.87 -5.73 9.27
CA LEU A 60 -14.45 -4.39 9.24
C LEU A 60 -13.40 -3.40 9.74
N LEU A 61 -13.00 -2.47 8.87
CA LEU A 61 -11.98 -1.47 9.14
C LEU A 61 -12.61 -0.08 9.16
N SER A 62 -12.18 0.79 10.08
CA SER A 62 -12.48 2.21 10.02
C SER A 62 -11.66 2.88 8.91
N LYS A 63 -12.16 3.98 8.35
CA LYS A 63 -11.29 4.93 7.64
C LYS A 63 -10.32 5.53 8.65
N LYS A 64 -9.15 5.94 8.19
CA LYS A 64 -8.19 6.72 8.99
C LYS A 64 -8.90 7.87 9.73
N ILE A 65 -8.88 7.81 11.05
CA ILE A 65 -9.39 8.80 11.99
C ILE A 65 -8.22 9.72 12.34
N PRO A 66 -8.29 11.02 12.00
CA PRO A 66 -7.24 11.95 12.40
C PRO A 66 -7.28 12.10 13.92
N VAL A 67 -6.22 11.67 14.60
CA VAL A 67 -6.05 11.87 16.05
C VAL A 67 -5.38 13.20 16.33
N THR A 68 -4.44 13.59 15.45
CA THR A 68 -3.79 14.89 15.47
C THR A 68 -3.65 15.42 14.03
N LYS A 69 -3.09 16.61 13.86
CA LYS A 69 -2.73 17.16 12.54
C LYS A 69 -1.84 16.21 11.73
N PHE A 70 -1.02 15.40 12.42
CA PHE A 70 0.00 14.56 11.79
C PHE A 70 -0.24 13.06 11.92
N LEU A 71 -1.18 12.63 12.77
CA LEU A 71 -1.41 11.23 13.10
C LEU A 71 -2.82 10.78 12.75
N ASN A 72 -2.90 9.59 12.18
CA ASN A 72 -4.12 8.92 11.80
C ASN A 72 -4.18 7.55 12.46
N LEU A 73 -5.25 7.31 13.21
CA LEU A 73 -5.58 6.01 13.77
C LEU A 73 -6.54 5.26 12.85
N GLN A 74 -6.27 4.00 12.60
CA GLN A 74 -7.19 3.07 11.95
C GLN A 74 -7.42 1.90 12.91
N VAL A 75 -8.67 1.51 13.07
CA VAL A 75 -9.06 0.36 13.90
C VAL A 75 -9.83 -0.60 13.03
N GLY A 76 -9.68 -1.89 13.30
CA GLY A 76 -10.34 -2.95 12.59
C GLY A 76 -10.71 -4.08 13.53
N ILE A 77 -11.86 -4.67 13.29
CA ILE A 77 -12.24 -5.95 13.87
C ILE A 77 -12.33 -6.97 12.74
N GLY A 78 -11.90 -8.19 13.00
CA GLY A 78 -12.04 -9.28 12.05
C GLY A 78 -12.35 -10.60 12.73
N HIS A 79 -12.92 -11.52 11.97
CA HIS A 79 -13.18 -12.87 12.41
C HIS A 79 -12.80 -13.84 11.30
N ASN A 80 -11.95 -14.78 11.65
CA ASN A 80 -11.57 -15.87 10.79
C ASN A 80 -12.39 -17.11 11.16
N PHE A 81 -13.31 -17.50 10.28
CA PHE A 81 -14.19 -18.63 10.52
C PHE A 81 -13.46 -19.98 10.48
N LYS A 82 -12.36 -20.09 9.72
CA LYS A 82 -11.56 -21.32 9.64
C LYS A 82 -10.83 -21.61 10.95
N LEU A 83 -10.33 -20.56 11.61
CA LEU A 83 -9.65 -20.65 12.91
C LEU A 83 -10.60 -20.41 14.09
N ASN A 84 -11.87 -20.07 13.83
CA ASN A 84 -12.86 -19.65 14.81
C ASN A 84 -12.34 -18.57 15.78
N ALA A 85 -11.60 -17.60 15.25
CA ALA A 85 -10.89 -16.59 16.04
C ALA A 85 -11.36 -15.18 15.67
N THR A 86 -11.73 -14.39 16.68
CA THR A 86 -12.05 -12.97 16.54
C THR A 86 -10.86 -12.14 17.00
N GLY A 87 -10.41 -11.25 16.12
CA GLY A 87 -9.29 -10.37 16.38
C GLY A 87 -9.62 -8.90 16.19
N TRP A 88 -8.91 -8.06 16.91
CA TRP A 88 -8.94 -6.61 16.78
C TRP A 88 -7.55 -6.16 16.35
N LYS A 89 -7.49 -5.27 15.37
CA LYS A 89 -6.24 -4.66 14.89
C LYS A 89 -6.36 -3.16 14.93
N TRP A 90 -5.30 -2.49 15.35
CA TRP A 90 -5.21 -1.05 15.29
C TRP A 90 -3.88 -0.64 14.66
N LYS A 91 -3.89 0.52 14.00
CA LYS A 91 -2.76 1.04 13.25
C LYS A 91 -2.70 2.55 13.36
N LEU A 92 -1.62 3.06 13.91
CA LEU A 92 -1.30 4.48 13.99
C LEU A 92 -0.28 4.82 12.90
N THR A 93 -0.65 5.74 12.01
CA THR A 93 0.17 6.16 10.85
C THR A 93 0.28 7.66 10.79
N THR A 94 1.37 8.18 10.21
CA THR A 94 1.50 9.61 9.97
C THR A 94 0.74 10.03 8.69
N CYS A 95 0.26 11.28 8.64
CA CYS A 95 -0.34 11.85 7.42
C CYS A 95 0.71 12.37 6.43
N LEU A 96 1.97 12.43 6.84
CA LEU A 96 3.12 12.89 6.05
C LEU A 96 3.44 11.98 4.85
N GLY A 97 2.75 10.85 4.71
CA GLY A 97 2.90 9.89 3.61
C GLY A 97 1.78 9.94 2.56
N GLY A 98 0.89 10.92 2.61
CA GLY A 98 -0.11 11.18 1.57
C GLY A 98 0.48 11.98 0.41
N ASP A 99 0.11 11.64 -0.83
CA ASP A 99 0.49 12.29 -2.09
C ASP A 99 2.00 12.55 -2.28
N GLY A 100 2.73 11.51 -2.66
CA GLY A 100 4.06 11.65 -3.28
C GLY A 100 5.23 11.97 -2.35
N VAL A 101 5.02 12.24 -1.06
CA VAL A 101 6.09 12.57 -0.10
C VAL A 101 6.92 11.34 0.31
N SER A 102 6.33 10.14 0.29
CA SER A 102 7.00 8.87 0.62
C SER A 102 7.79 8.25 -0.53
N ARG A 103 7.75 8.84 -1.74
CA ARG A 103 8.48 8.35 -2.90
C ARG A 103 8.86 9.48 -3.85
N ILE A 104 10.16 9.75 -3.93
CA ILE A 104 10.75 10.65 -4.90
C ILE A 104 11.26 9.83 -6.08
N ARG A 105 10.90 10.24 -7.30
CA ARG A 105 11.50 9.74 -8.54
C ARG A 105 12.02 10.93 -9.32
N ASN A 106 13.31 10.94 -9.64
CA ASN A 106 13.90 12.03 -10.40
C ASN A 106 14.88 11.52 -11.46
N LYS A 107 15.16 12.35 -12.46
CA LYS A 107 16.10 12.09 -13.55
C LYS A 107 17.13 13.21 -13.57
N THR A 108 18.37 12.90 -13.23
CA THR A 108 19.48 13.84 -13.31
C THR A 108 20.17 13.66 -14.66
N THR A 109 20.36 14.74 -15.42
CA THR A 109 21.10 14.70 -16.68
C THR A 109 22.42 15.45 -16.48
N LEU A 110 23.54 14.82 -16.78
CA LEU A 110 24.88 15.40 -16.75
C LEU A 110 25.41 15.46 -18.19
N GLY A 111 25.52 16.67 -18.74
CA GLY A 111 26.17 16.89 -20.03
C GLY A 111 27.68 16.85 -19.85
N LEU A 112 28.37 15.89 -20.48
CA LEU A 112 29.82 15.75 -20.36
C LEU A 112 30.55 16.48 -21.49
N VAL A 113 30.05 16.36 -22.72
CA VAL A 113 30.60 17.01 -23.91
C VAL A 113 29.46 17.38 -24.86
N PRO A 114 29.63 18.35 -25.77
CA PRO A 114 28.61 18.66 -26.78
C PRO A 114 28.20 17.39 -27.54
N GLY A 115 26.91 17.03 -27.46
CA GLY A 115 26.36 15.84 -28.11
C GLY A 115 26.41 14.54 -27.29
N LEU A 116 26.87 14.55 -26.03
CA LEU A 116 26.79 13.40 -25.12
C LEU A 116 26.30 13.79 -23.72
N ASP A 117 25.12 13.28 -23.38
CA ASP A 117 24.50 13.44 -22.06
C ASP A 117 24.35 12.09 -21.36
N PHE A 118 24.75 12.00 -20.09
CA PHE A 118 24.37 10.88 -19.22
C PHE A 118 23.13 11.23 -18.42
N ARG A 119 22.11 10.37 -18.47
CA ARG A 119 20.88 10.51 -17.70
C ARG A 119 20.78 9.40 -16.67
N PHE A 120 20.72 9.79 -15.40
CA PHE A 120 20.56 8.94 -14.25
C PHE A 120 19.14 9.06 -13.71
N GLY A 121 18.33 8.04 -13.91
CA GLY A 121 17.05 7.88 -13.23
C GLY A 121 17.28 7.28 -11.85
N TRP A 122 16.87 7.98 -10.79
CA TRP A 122 16.98 7.49 -9.42
C TRP A 122 15.63 7.58 -8.69
N ARG A 123 15.48 6.72 -7.69
CA ARG A 123 14.32 6.66 -6.81
C ARG A 123 14.77 6.65 -5.36
N ALA A 124 14.08 7.40 -4.52
CA ALA A 124 14.16 7.29 -3.08
C ALA A 124 12.76 7.04 -2.51
N ASP A 125 12.58 5.89 -1.89
CA ASP A 125 11.38 5.49 -1.17
C ASP A 125 11.63 5.73 0.33
N TYR A 126 10.80 6.56 0.96
CA TYR A 126 10.80 6.80 2.41
C TYR A 126 9.56 6.17 3.03
N VAL A 127 9.76 5.04 3.70
CA VAL A 127 8.73 4.40 4.50
C VAL A 127 8.67 5.12 5.84
N LEU A 128 7.55 5.80 6.11
CA LEU A 128 7.34 6.51 7.37
C LEU A 128 7.11 5.53 8.52
N PRO A 129 7.47 5.92 9.76
CA PRO A 129 7.24 5.09 10.92
C PRO A 129 5.75 4.81 11.13
N GLU A 130 5.45 3.58 11.53
CA GLU A 130 4.10 3.14 11.87
C GLU A 130 4.11 2.28 13.14
N ILE A 131 3.04 2.42 13.92
CA ILE A 131 2.81 1.61 15.11
C ILE A 131 1.53 0.83 14.90
N THR A 132 1.58 -0.46 15.14
CA THR A 132 0.45 -1.38 14.99
C THR A 132 0.30 -2.24 16.22
N GLY A 133 -0.90 -2.75 16.45
CA GLY A 133 -1.10 -3.78 17.45
C GLY A 133 -2.32 -4.62 17.11
N ALA A 134 -2.32 -5.84 17.62
CA ALA A 134 -3.41 -6.77 17.42
C ALA A 134 -3.74 -7.54 18.69
N LEU A 135 -5.02 -7.80 18.95
CA LEU A 135 -5.54 -8.54 20.08
C LEU A 135 -6.43 -9.67 19.56
N GLY A 136 -6.32 -10.89 20.08
CA GLY A 136 -7.13 -12.02 19.62
C GLY A 136 -6.74 -12.55 18.23
N THR A 137 -5.53 -12.24 17.78
CA THR A 137 -4.91 -12.79 16.56
C THR A 137 -3.53 -13.34 16.92
N ASP A 138 -2.92 -14.12 16.05
CA ASP A 138 -1.53 -14.58 16.20
C ASP A 138 -0.48 -13.47 15.97
N GLU A 139 -0.91 -12.24 15.68
CA GLU A 139 -0.01 -11.08 15.53
C GLU A 139 0.35 -10.44 16.88
N PRO A 140 1.49 -9.72 16.96
CA PRO A 140 1.93 -9.07 18.19
C PRO A 140 0.93 -8.03 18.73
N LEU A 141 0.80 -7.99 20.06
CA LEU A 141 0.03 -6.98 20.80
C LEU A 141 0.47 -5.54 20.46
N PHE A 142 1.77 -5.39 20.19
CA PHE A 142 2.39 -4.14 19.81
C PHE A 142 3.56 -4.43 18.86
N ASN A 143 3.64 -3.67 17.78
CA ASN A 143 4.74 -3.69 16.82
C ASN A 143 4.99 -2.25 16.34
N MET A 144 6.25 -1.93 16.11
CA MET A 144 6.69 -0.62 15.67
C MET A 144 7.68 -0.78 14.52
N ASN A 145 7.38 -0.13 13.39
CA ASN A 145 8.31 0.06 12.31
C ASN A 145 8.82 1.50 12.40
N SER A 146 10.14 1.68 12.60
CA SER A 146 10.77 3.00 12.68
C SER A 146 10.89 3.71 11.32
N GLY A 147 10.45 3.05 10.25
CA GLY A 147 10.60 3.53 8.88
C GLY A 147 11.94 3.12 8.27
N ARG A 148 12.02 3.20 6.94
CA ARG A 148 13.24 2.90 6.19
C ARG A 148 13.35 3.83 5.00
N LEU A 149 14.55 4.38 4.80
CA LEU A 149 14.93 5.05 3.56
C LEU A 149 15.58 3.99 2.65
N GLN A 150 15.06 3.86 1.43
CA GLN A 150 15.65 3.02 0.40
C GLN A 150 15.87 3.87 -0.85
N ALA A 151 17.13 3.98 -1.28
CA ALA A 151 17.50 4.64 -2.52
C ALA A 151 17.97 3.61 -3.55
N SER A 152 17.51 3.73 -4.78
CA SER A 152 17.93 2.89 -5.91
C SER A 152 18.22 3.72 -7.16
N LEU A 153 19.25 3.31 -7.89
CA LEU A 153 19.47 3.75 -9.26
C LEU A 153 18.59 2.89 -10.17
N ASP A 154 17.55 3.51 -10.70
CA ASP A 154 16.53 2.81 -11.50
C ASP A 154 16.96 2.68 -12.96
N ARG A 155 17.77 3.60 -13.48
CA ARG A 155 18.19 3.63 -14.88
C ARG A 155 19.44 4.47 -15.12
N VAL A 156 20.36 4.00 -15.96
CA VAL A 156 21.46 4.79 -16.52
C VAL A 156 21.32 4.77 -18.04
N GLU A 157 21.22 5.95 -18.65
CA GLU A 157 21.10 6.13 -20.10
C GLU A 157 22.24 7.01 -20.59
N ALA A 158 22.83 6.67 -21.74
CA ALA A 158 23.70 7.55 -22.50
C ALA A 158 22.90 8.09 -23.70
N ILE A 159 22.83 9.40 -23.84
CA ILE A 159 22.10 10.09 -24.90
C ILE A 159 23.15 10.74 -25.79
N LEU A 160 23.20 10.29 -27.04
CA LEU A 160 24.04 10.87 -28.09
C LEU A 160 23.18 11.77 -28.97
N THR A 161 23.50 13.06 -29.01
CA THR A 161 22.76 14.05 -29.78
C THR A 161 23.67 14.55 -30.91
N HIS A 162 23.40 14.12 -32.15
CA HIS A 162 24.15 14.56 -33.32
C HIS A 162 23.53 15.86 -33.86
N SER A 163 24.22 16.99 -33.69
CA SER A 163 23.88 18.24 -34.37
C SER A 163 24.58 18.26 -35.74
N SER A 164 23.80 18.10 -36.81
CA SER A 164 24.21 18.35 -38.19
C SER A 164 24.36 19.85 -38.46
#